data_AF-A0AAV9WWI5-F1
#
_entry.id   AF-A0AAV9WWI5-F1
#
_cell.length_a   1.000
_cell.length_b   1.000
_cell.length_c   1.000
_cell.angle_alpha   90.00
_cell.angle_beta   90.00
_cell.angle_gamma   90.00
#
_symmetry.space_group_name_H-M   'P 1'
#
loop_
_entity.id
_entity.type
_entity.pdbx_description
1 polymer ?
#
loop_
_entity_poly.entity_id
_entity_poly.type
_entity_poly.pdbx_seq_one_letter_code
_entity_poly.pdbx_strand_id
1 'polypeptide(L)'
;MSKSIALKVIAENKEEAERQKNGPVADFAIGFRKVVINLKLQPVHETLTLAALRAGGLTDIPPNMTYDAATPGLWEFFRGVTWNDDPGCALFTDSREYNNELSSGTTWFSQFEAAKHNESLRSKTGYLLGRSHFGDLQFLHSMSSYVGEPAVETRDKVLLWCELMYRIVTGEFPGHCPISLVDVSRGGFTLMQFFNWETDPTPEKNLKFLLTRDTEFQKMEIERRALGSLFHIIQDSYAKGHTKRVEDYSSGHLTLGAIRTFHCYTGQDEEEHSHHDSFKVENVLISDLDSFNPYHGARSAIEACIRVMELWRNGVHWYDYDGKPGAVHVLEDIFKLAPDVTSGDNSI
;
A
#
# COMPACT_ATOMS: atom_id res chain seq x y z
N MET A 1 49.00 2.89 33.91
CA MET A 1 48.17 2.69 32.68
C MET A 1 46.71 3.04 33.00
N SER A 2 46.29 4.32 32.99
CA SER A 2 44.91 4.66 33.44
C SER A 2 44.22 5.86 32.77
N LYS A 3 44.89 6.65 31.91
CA LYS A 3 44.23 7.73 31.15
C LYS A 3 43.90 7.37 29.69
N SER A 4 44.72 6.54 29.05
CA SER A 4 44.51 6.13 27.65
C SER A 4 43.30 5.20 27.47
N ILE A 5 43.06 4.27 28.40
CA ILE A 5 41.89 3.36 28.35
C ILE A 5 40.59 4.15 28.62
N ALA A 6 40.59 5.04 29.62
CA ALA A 6 39.43 5.88 29.92
C ALA A 6 39.04 6.80 28.75
N LEU A 7 40.02 7.39 28.05
CA LEU A 7 39.75 8.18 26.84
C LEU A 7 39.25 7.34 25.67
N LYS A 8 39.68 6.08 25.53
CA LYS A 8 39.18 5.18 24.47
C LYS A 8 37.72 4.77 24.74
N VAL A 9 37.40 4.36 25.97
CA VAL A 9 36.04 4.00 26.39
C VAL A 9 35.08 5.20 26.33
N ILE A 10 35.54 6.43 26.60
CA ILE A 10 34.71 7.64 26.46
C ILE A 10 34.51 8.03 24.98
N ALA A 11 35.48 7.73 24.09
CA ALA A 11 35.33 7.93 22.65
C ALA A 11 34.41 6.88 22.01
N GLU A 12 34.58 5.60 22.35
CA GLU A 12 33.76 4.49 21.88
C GLU A 12 32.29 4.67 22.35
N ASN A 13 32.05 5.00 23.63
CA ASN A 13 30.70 5.34 24.11
C ASN A 13 30.12 6.63 23.51
N LYS A 14 30.94 7.53 22.97
CA LYS A 14 30.45 8.71 22.23
C LYS A 14 30.10 8.37 20.78
N GLU A 15 30.91 7.58 20.09
CA GLU A 15 30.54 7.08 18.76
C GLU A 15 29.29 6.19 18.82
N GLU A 16 29.12 5.39 19.86
CA GLU A 16 27.94 4.54 20.04
C GLU A 16 26.69 5.37 20.41
N ALA A 17 26.83 6.39 21.26
CA ALA A 17 25.75 7.34 21.58
C ALA A 17 25.42 8.35 20.45
N GLU A 18 26.35 8.63 19.53
CA GLU A 18 26.10 9.44 18.33
C GLU A 18 25.53 8.58 17.17
N ARG A 19 25.87 7.29 17.08
CA ARG A 19 25.19 6.33 16.19
C ARG A 19 23.74 6.10 16.61
N GLN A 20 23.44 6.05 17.90
CA GLN A 20 22.06 6.03 18.42
C GLN A 20 21.30 7.36 18.27
N LYS A 21 21.90 8.43 17.74
CA LYS A 21 21.27 9.74 17.56
C LYS A 21 21.03 10.19 16.11
N ASN A 22 21.41 9.38 15.12
CA ASN A 22 21.20 9.68 13.70
C ASN A 22 20.76 8.44 12.89
N GLY A 23 19.89 7.60 13.47
CA GLY A 23 19.05 6.71 12.63
C GLY A 23 18.03 7.57 11.87
N PRO A 24 17.75 7.29 10.58
CA PRO A 24 16.67 7.96 9.88
C PRO A 24 15.33 7.46 10.43
N VAL A 25 14.78 8.27 11.34
CA VAL A 25 13.40 8.20 11.85
C VAL A 25 12.44 8.43 10.67
N ALA A 26 11.39 7.59 10.59
CA ALA A 26 10.41 7.45 9.50
C ALA A 26 9.10 8.27 9.76
N ASP A 27 8.23 8.53 8.76
CA ASP A 27 7.10 9.51 8.81
C ASP A 27 5.90 9.29 7.77
N PHE A 28 4.93 8.32 7.84
CA PHE A 28 3.87 8.16 6.79
C PHE A 28 3.05 9.39 6.56
N ALA A 29 2.67 9.44 5.29
CA ALA A 29 1.97 10.52 4.70
C ALA A 29 1.77 10.25 3.20
N ILE A 30 0.52 10.28 2.74
CA ILE A 30 0.13 10.20 1.32
C ILE A 30 0.72 11.40 0.54
N GLY A 31 1.75 11.18 -0.29
CA GLY A 31 2.84 12.15 -0.35
C GLY A 31 3.21 12.86 -1.65
N PHE A 32 2.26 13.49 -2.33
CA PHE A 32 2.65 14.42 -3.41
C PHE A 32 3.19 15.74 -2.85
N ARG A 33 4.32 16.20 -3.39
CA ARG A 33 5.13 17.35 -2.89
C ARG A 33 4.51 18.75 -3.07
N LYS A 34 3.19 18.85 -3.24
CA LYS A 34 2.43 20.13 -3.28
C LYS A 34 1.51 20.22 -2.08
N VAL A 35 1.45 21.43 -1.52
CA VAL A 35 0.84 21.79 -0.22
C VAL A 35 -0.61 21.34 -0.08
N VAL A 36 -0.82 20.12 0.44
CA VAL A 36 -2.03 19.78 1.19
C VAL A 36 -1.79 20.24 2.63
N ILE A 37 -2.35 21.41 2.97
CA ILE A 37 -2.50 21.90 4.36
C ILE A 37 -1.18 21.86 5.18
N ASN A 38 -0.09 22.41 4.63
CA ASN A 38 1.25 22.50 5.26
C ASN A 38 1.93 21.18 5.67
N LEU A 39 1.33 20.01 5.44
CA LEU A 39 1.97 18.73 5.71
C LEU A 39 2.98 18.42 4.60
N LYS A 40 4.23 18.11 4.98
CA LYS A 40 5.28 17.67 4.05
C LYS A 40 5.20 16.16 3.86
N LEU A 41 4.16 15.76 3.16
CA LEU A 41 3.89 14.36 2.86
C LEU A 41 4.93 13.83 1.84
N GLN A 42 5.47 12.62 2.04
CA GLN A 42 6.58 12.05 1.24
C GLN A 42 6.10 10.95 0.27
N PRO A 43 6.53 10.93 -1.01
CA PRO A 43 6.01 10.01 -2.02
C PRO A 43 6.59 8.59 -1.89
N VAL A 44 6.39 7.96 -0.73
CA VAL A 44 6.96 6.64 -0.37
C VAL A 44 6.45 5.58 -1.34
N HIS A 45 5.13 5.44 -1.43
CA HIS A 45 4.47 4.44 -2.27
C HIS A 45 4.82 4.59 -3.74
N GLU A 46 4.89 5.83 -4.24
CA GLU A 46 5.32 6.11 -5.61
C GLU A 46 6.80 5.78 -5.82
N THR A 47 7.66 5.98 -4.81
CA THR A 47 9.09 5.67 -4.88
C THR A 47 9.35 4.15 -4.82
N LEU A 48 8.68 3.43 -3.93
CA LEU A 48 8.69 1.96 -3.89
C LEU A 48 8.15 1.37 -5.20
N THR A 49 7.07 1.95 -5.73
CA THR A 49 6.48 1.59 -7.02
C THR A 49 7.45 1.83 -8.16
N LEU A 50 8.14 2.98 -8.24
CA LEU A 50 9.15 3.25 -9.27
C LEU A 50 10.31 2.23 -9.23
N ALA A 51 10.80 1.90 -8.04
CA ALA A 51 11.84 0.89 -7.86
C ALA A 51 11.37 -0.50 -8.32
N ALA A 52 10.17 -0.93 -7.91
CA ALA A 52 9.58 -2.20 -8.30
C ALA A 52 9.26 -2.30 -9.80
N LEU A 53 8.69 -1.25 -10.41
CA LEU A 53 8.42 -1.18 -11.85
C LEU A 53 9.74 -1.30 -12.65
N ARG A 54 10.76 -0.55 -12.26
CA ARG A 54 12.07 -0.54 -12.93
C ARG A 54 12.79 -1.89 -12.79
N ALA A 55 12.90 -2.42 -11.57
CA ALA A 55 13.55 -3.71 -11.31
C ALA A 55 12.76 -4.88 -11.90
N GLY A 56 11.43 -4.82 -11.88
CA GLY A 56 10.53 -5.73 -12.59
C GLY A 56 10.59 -5.63 -14.12
N GLY A 57 11.38 -4.71 -14.67
CA GLY A 57 11.80 -4.70 -16.08
C GLY A 57 11.14 -3.66 -16.98
N LEU A 58 10.50 -2.61 -16.44
CA LEU A 58 10.19 -1.39 -17.19
C LEU A 58 11.44 -0.52 -17.30
N THR A 59 12.34 -0.89 -18.22
CA THR A 59 13.69 -0.31 -18.36
C THR A 59 13.71 1.16 -18.75
N ASP A 60 12.62 1.67 -19.34
CA ASP A 60 12.48 3.04 -19.83
C ASP A 60 12.32 4.07 -18.69
N ILE A 61 12.15 3.61 -17.44
CA ILE A 61 12.18 4.45 -16.24
C ILE A 61 13.64 4.83 -15.93
N PRO A 62 14.05 6.12 -16.02
CA PRO A 62 15.42 6.54 -15.73
C PRO A 62 15.90 6.16 -14.31
N PRO A 63 17.21 5.89 -14.11
CA PRO A 63 17.74 5.37 -12.83
C PRO A 63 17.47 6.23 -11.59
N ASN A 64 17.24 7.52 -11.78
CA ASN A 64 17.01 8.55 -10.76
C ASN A 64 15.69 9.32 -11.00
N MET A 65 14.72 8.71 -11.68
CA MET A 65 13.40 9.32 -11.90
C MET A 65 12.67 9.49 -10.58
N THR A 66 12.07 10.67 -10.40
CA THR A 66 11.09 11.00 -9.37
C THR A 66 9.69 11.06 -10.00
N TYR A 67 8.64 10.92 -9.20
CA TYR A 67 7.26 10.79 -9.67
C TYR A 67 6.78 12.00 -10.52
N ASP A 68 7.34 13.19 -10.29
CA ASP A 68 7.02 14.44 -10.99
C ASP A 68 7.53 14.48 -12.45
N ALA A 69 8.57 13.70 -12.76
CA ALA A 69 9.09 13.52 -14.12
C ALA A 69 8.37 12.41 -14.90
N ALA A 70 7.43 11.69 -14.29
CA ALA A 70 6.81 10.51 -14.87
C ALA A 70 5.83 10.83 -16.02
N THR A 71 5.73 9.92 -16.98
CA THR A 71 4.79 10.03 -18.11
C THR A 71 3.35 9.77 -17.65
N PRO A 72 2.31 10.19 -18.41
CA PRO A 72 0.92 9.90 -18.03
C PRO A 72 0.64 8.40 -17.86
N GLY A 73 1.29 7.52 -18.63
CA GLY A 73 1.17 6.07 -18.47
C GLY A 73 1.91 5.49 -17.25
N LEU A 74 2.86 6.22 -16.66
CA LEU A 74 3.42 5.87 -15.34
C LEU A 74 2.53 6.42 -14.21
N TRP A 75 1.93 7.59 -14.41
CA TRP A 75 0.99 8.19 -13.48
C TRP A 75 -0.25 7.34 -13.22
N GLU A 76 -0.68 6.47 -14.15
CA GLU A 76 -1.75 5.51 -13.85
C GLU A 76 -1.37 4.51 -12.74
N PHE A 77 -0.11 4.11 -12.59
CA PHE A 77 0.33 3.32 -11.44
C PHE A 77 0.26 4.13 -10.14
N PHE A 78 0.64 5.41 -10.15
CA PHE A 78 0.56 6.27 -8.96
C PHE A 78 -0.88 6.57 -8.57
N ARG A 79 -1.76 6.87 -9.54
CA ARG A 79 -3.21 6.96 -9.32
C ARG A 79 -3.83 5.68 -8.79
N GLY A 80 -3.17 4.54 -9.02
CA GLY A 80 -3.52 3.25 -8.45
C GLY A 80 -3.01 3.08 -7.02
N VAL A 81 -1.74 3.41 -6.77
CA VAL A 81 -1.14 3.25 -5.44
C VAL A 81 -1.85 4.16 -4.43
N THR A 82 -2.08 5.43 -4.77
CA THR A 82 -2.88 6.34 -3.94
C THR A 82 -4.36 5.93 -3.80
N TRP A 83 -4.90 4.96 -4.56
CA TRP A 83 -6.34 4.70 -4.55
C TRP A 83 -6.84 4.14 -3.21
N ASN A 84 -6.06 3.33 -2.51
CA ASN A 84 -6.49 2.74 -1.23
C ASN A 84 -6.63 3.84 -0.16
N ASP A 85 -5.71 4.80 -0.20
CA ASP A 85 -5.66 6.04 0.60
C ASP A 85 -6.67 7.12 0.15
N ASP A 86 -7.07 7.13 -1.11
CA ASP A 86 -8.03 8.06 -1.70
C ASP A 86 -9.04 7.35 -2.60
N PRO A 87 -9.89 6.47 -2.05
CA PRO A 87 -10.82 5.67 -2.84
C PRO A 87 -11.97 6.53 -3.39
N GLY A 88 -12.13 7.75 -2.87
CA GLY A 88 -13.00 8.79 -3.40
C GLY A 88 -12.38 9.62 -4.55
N CYS A 89 -11.11 9.42 -4.89
CA CYS A 89 -10.35 10.20 -5.89
C CYS A 89 -10.36 11.73 -5.64
N ALA A 90 -10.40 12.16 -4.37
CA ALA A 90 -10.49 13.55 -3.93
C ALA A 90 -9.14 14.31 -3.91
N LEU A 91 -7.99 13.64 -3.97
CA LEU A 91 -6.64 14.24 -3.99
C LEU A 91 -6.21 14.76 -5.37
N PHE A 92 -6.97 14.43 -6.41
CA PHE A 92 -6.66 14.81 -7.79
C PHE A 92 -7.77 15.65 -8.40
N THR A 93 -7.39 16.56 -9.29
CA THR A 93 -8.34 17.23 -10.17
C THR A 93 -8.68 16.29 -11.32
N ASP A 94 -9.97 16.11 -11.63
CA ASP A 94 -10.34 15.35 -12.83
C ASP A 94 -10.13 16.22 -14.07
N SER A 95 -9.47 15.65 -15.07
CA SER A 95 -9.03 16.37 -16.25
C SER A 95 -8.96 15.44 -17.44
N ARG A 96 -9.50 15.91 -18.56
CA ARG A 96 -9.54 15.16 -19.83
C ARG A 96 -8.14 14.90 -20.41
N GLU A 97 -7.19 15.79 -20.14
CA GLU A 97 -5.84 15.80 -20.73
C GLU A 97 -4.73 15.32 -19.79
N TYR A 98 -4.90 15.48 -18.47
CA TYR A 98 -3.87 15.25 -17.46
C TYR A 98 -4.39 14.34 -16.34
N ASN A 99 -3.56 13.42 -15.84
CA ASN A 99 -3.89 12.54 -14.72
C ASN A 99 -3.03 12.81 -13.46
N ASN A 100 -2.12 13.77 -13.53
CA ASN A 100 -1.15 14.14 -12.51
C ASN A 100 -1.45 15.49 -11.81
N GLU A 101 -2.59 16.11 -12.11
CA GLU A 101 -3.01 17.36 -11.49
C GLU A 101 -3.63 17.09 -10.12
N LEU A 102 -2.99 17.61 -9.07
CA LEU A 102 -3.46 17.49 -7.69
C LEU A 102 -4.59 18.48 -7.42
N SER A 103 -5.52 18.11 -6.55
CA SER A 103 -6.54 19.01 -6.02
C SER A 103 -5.96 19.85 -4.86
N SER A 104 -6.82 20.61 -4.17
CA SER A 104 -6.47 21.25 -2.90
C SER A 104 -6.33 20.27 -1.72
N GLY A 105 -6.72 19.01 -1.88
CA GLY A 105 -6.83 18.01 -0.82
C GLY A 105 -7.92 18.30 0.24
N THR A 106 -8.64 19.42 0.13
CA THR A 106 -9.59 19.87 1.17
C THR A 106 -10.79 18.94 1.35
N THR A 107 -11.27 18.31 0.26
CA THR A 107 -12.35 17.32 0.32
C THR A 107 -11.90 16.05 1.04
N TRP A 108 -10.70 15.55 0.69
CA TRP A 108 -10.09 14.39 1.34
C TRP A 108 -9.91 14.65 2.84
N PHE A 109 -9.24 15.75 3.20
CA PHE A 109 -8.98 16.09 4.61
C PHE A 109 -10.28 16.27 5.40
N SER A 110 -11.27 16.96 4.83
CA SER A 110 -12.57 17.14 5.49
C SER A 110 -13.33 15.83 5.69
N GLN A 111 -13.18 14.84 4.80
CA GLN A 111 -13.80 13.52 4.97
C GLN A 111 -13.03 12.67 5.98
N PHE A 112 -11.70 12.72 5.95
CA PHE A 112 -10.82 12.00 6.86
C PHE A 112 -11.04 12.43 8.31
N GLU A 113 -10.92 13.73 8.62
CA GLU A 113 -11.13 14.27 9.96
C GLU A 113 -12.56 14.07 10.47
N ALA A 114 -13.56 14.18 9.58
CA ALA A 114 -14.94 13.91 9.96
C ALA A 114 -15.16 12.43 10.31
N ALA A 115 -14.60 11.49 9.55
CA ALA A 115 -14.66 10.06 9.85
C ALA A 115 -13.87 9.69 11.11
N LYS A 116 -12.70 10.31 11.30
CA LYS A 116 -11.86 10.18 12.50
C LYS A 116 -12.63 10.45 13.79
N HIS A 117 -13.60 11.37 13.77
CA HIS A 117 -14.40 11.74 14.95
C HIS A 117 -15.86 11.25 14.95
N ASN A 118 -16.31 10.48 13.94
CA ASN A 118 -17.70 10.04 13.84
C ASN A 118 -17.84 8.63 13.25
N GLU A 119 -18.22 7.66 14.09
CA GLU A 119 -18.43 6.25 13.72
C GLU A 119 -19.42 6.05 12.57
N SER A 120 -20.47 6.88 12.47
CA SER A 120 -21.46 6.75 11.38
C SER A 120 -20.84 7.01 10.00
N LEU A 121 -19.80 7.86 9.93
CA LEU A 121 -19.06 8.15 8.70
C LEU A 121 -18.01 7.08 8.34
N ARG A 122 -17.76 6.13 9.25
CA ARG A 122 -16.93 4.93 9.04
C ARG A 122 -17.76 3.69 8.69
N SER A 123 -19.07 3.76 8.86
CA SER A 123 -20.02 2.68 8.58
C SER A 123 -20.21 2.45 7.08
N LYS A 124 -20.95 1.40 6.68
CA LYS A 124 -21.19 1.07 5.27
C LYS A 124 -21.81 2.20 4.45
N THR A 125 -22.69 2.99 5.06
CA THR A 125 -23.34 4.17 4.45
C THR A 125 -22.53 5.46 4.63
N GLY A 126 -21.33 5.38 5.19
CA GLY A 126 -20.43 6.50 5.46
C GLY A 126 -19.58 6.91 4.26
N TYR A 127 -18.53 7.70 4.52
CA TYR A 127 -17.58 8.07 3.47
C TYR A 127 -16.68 6.88 3.13
N LEU A 128 -16.45 6.63 1.84
CA LEU A 128 -15.57 5.54 1.39
C LEU A 128 -14.15 5.67 1.97
N LEU A 129 -13.66 6.90 2.11
CA LEU A 129 -12.41 7.23 2.80
C LEU A 129 -12.42 6.85 4.29
N GLY A 130 -13.54 7.07 4.97
CA GLY A 130 -13.72 6.69 6.37
C GLY A 130 -13.82 5.19 6.58
N ARG A 131 -14.34 4.47 5.57
CA ARG A 131 -14.41 3.01 5.55
C ARG A 131 -13.04 2.36 5.32
N SER A 132 -12.18 2.93 4.45
CA SER A 132 -10.82 2.41 4.22
C SER A 132 -9.92 2.62 5.43
N HIS A 133 -9.89 3.80 6.02
CA HIS A 133 -8.97 4.08 7.13
C HIS A 133 -9.45 3.61 8.51
N PHE A 134 -10.77 3.54 8.74
CA PHE A 134 -11.30 3.33 10.10
C PHE A 134 -12.46 2.32 10.17
N GLY A 135 -12.79 1.64 9.08
CA GLY A 135 -14.01 0.85 8.95
C GLY A 135 -13.79 -0.55 8.38
N ASP A 136 -14.83 -1.05 7.69
CA ASP A 136 -14.88 -2.41 7.16
C ASP A 136 -14.04 -2.64 5.90
N LEU A 137 -13.32 -1.61 5.42
CA LEU A 137 -12.37 -1.68 4.31
C LEU A 137 -10.89 -1.49 4.72
N GLN A 138 -10.56 -1.50 6.02
CA GLN A 138 -9.16 -1.45 6.52
C GLN A 138 -8.23 -2.54 5.93
N PHE A 139 -8.78 -3.64 5.42
CA PHE A 139 -8.00 -4.64 4.69
C PHE A 139 -7.33 -4.06 3.42
N LEU A 140 -7.82 -2.94 2.87
CA LEU A 140 -7.16 -2.24 1.76
C LEU A 140 -5.75 -1.74 2.13
N HIS A 141 -5.50 -1.52 3.43
CA HIS A 141 -4.19 -1.13 3.97
C HIS A 141 -3.47 -2.31 4.63
N SER A 142 -3.84 -3.56 4.31
CA SER A 142 -3.39 -4.73 5.06
C SER A 142 -3.59 -4.61 6.58
N MET A 143 -4.70 -3.99 7.00
CA MET A 143 -5.06 -3.85 8.41
C MET A 143 -6.34 -4.61 8.73
N SER A 144 -6.46 -5.04 9.98
CA SER A 144 -7.68 -5.62 10.52
C SER A 144 -8.75 -4.55 10.73
N SER A 145 -10.02 -4.89 10.47
CA SER A 145 -11.11 -3.92 10.61
C SER A 145 -11.45 -3.55 12.06
N TYR A 146 -11.04 -4.37 13.03
CA TYR A 146 -11.26 -4.16 14.47
C TYR A 146 -10.27 -4.98 15.30
N VAL A 147 -9.94 -4.48 16.49
CA VAL A 147 -9.13 -5.23 17.48
C VAL A 147 -9.80 -6.55 17.82
N GLY A 148 -9.06 -7.65 17.69
CA GLY A 148 -9.54 -9.02 17.89
C GLY A 148 -9.96 -9.75 16.61
N GLU A 149 -10.03 -9.09 15.45
CA GLU A 149 -10.30 -9.77 14.17
C GLU A 149 -9.29 -10.90 13.92
N PRO A 150 -9.72 -12.13 13.59
CA PRO A 150 -8.80 -13.21 13.29
C PRO A 150 -7.97 -12.89 12.04
N ALA A 151 -6.63 -13.01 12.12
CA ALA A 151 -5.76 -12.70 10.99
C ALA A 151 -6.06 -13.52 9.71
N VAL A 152 -6.70 -14.69 9.83
CA VAL A 152 -7.21 -15.44 8.68
C VAL A 152 -8.32 -14.68 7.95
N GLU A 153 -9.23 -14.02 8.67
CA GLU A 153 -10.27 -13.19 8.06
C GLU A 153 -9.68 -11.96 7.38
N THR A 154 -8.78 -11.23 8.06
CA THR A 154 -8.09 -10.07 7.46
C THR A 154 -7.35 -10.46 6.18
N ARG A 155 -6.56 -11.54 6.24
CA ARG A 155 -5.83 -12.08 5.07
C ARG A 155 -6.78 -12.48 3.94
N ASP A 156 -7.90 -13.11 4.24
CA ASP A 156 -8.84 -13.57 3.22
C ASP A 156 -9.56 -12.40 2.52
N LYS A 157 -9.80 -11.29 3.23
CA LYS A 157 -10.26 -10.01 2.63
C LYS A 157 -9.17 -9.33 1.79
N VAL A 158 -7.93 -9.27 2.30
CA VAL A 158 -6.75 -8.78 1.56
C VAL A 158 -6.60 -9.55 0.25
N LEU A 159 -6.60 -10.88 0.30
CA LEU A 159 -6.43 -11.73 -0.88
C LEU A 159 -7.65 -11.70 -1.82
N LEU A 160 -8.85 -11.42 -1.33
CA LEU A 160 -10.03 -11.12 -2.17
C LEU A 160 -9.83 -9.83 -2.99
N TRP A 161 -9.30 -8.77 -2.36
CA TRP A 161 -8.96 -7.53 -3.08
C TRP A 161 -7.84 -7.76 -4.09
N CYS A 162 -6.80 -8.48 -3.69
CA CYS A 162 -5.68 -8.81 -4.55
C CYS A 162 -6.10 -9.65 -5.77
N GLU A 163 -7.02 -10.62 -5.60
CA GLU A 163 -7.60 -11.39 -6.71
C GLU A 163 -8.33 -10.46 -7.68
N LEU A 164 -9.21 -9.57 -7.18
CA LEU A 164 -9.94 -8.62 -8.01
C LEU A 164 -8.99 -7.70 -8.78
N MET A 165 -8.03 -7.05 -8.10
CA MET A 165 -7.07 -6.16 -8.75
C MET A 165 -6.25 -6.91 -9.79
N TYR A 166 -5.72 -8.10 -9.46
CA TYR A 166 -4.88 -8.86 -10.38
C TYR A 166 -5.66 -9.37 -11.60
N ARG A 167 -6.93 -9.75 -11.44
CA ARG A 167 -7.81 -10.11 -12.56
C ARG A 167 -8.20 -8.90 -13.42
N ILE A 168 -8.15 -7.67 -12.91
CA ILE A 168 -8.19 -6.45 -13.76
C ILE A 168 -6.87 -6.26 -14.50
N VAL A 169 -5.72 -6.41 -13.82
CA VAL A 169 -4.36 -6.27 -14.41
C VAL A 169 -4.12 -7.19 -15.61
N THR A 170 -4.67 -8.39 -15.57
CA THR A 170 -4.60 -9.41 -16.65
C THR A 170 -5.72 -9.30 -17.69
N GLY A 171 -6.68 -8.40 -17.50
CA GLY A 171 -7.84 -8.24 -18.38
C GLY A 171 -8.93 -9.32 -18.24
N GLU A 172 -8.81 -10.23 -17.27
CA GLU A 172 -9.86 -11.21 -16.94
C GLU A 172 -11.16 -10.52 -16.47
N PHE A 173 -11.02 -9.38 -15.78
CA PHE A 173 -12.12 -8.46 -15.48
C PHE A 173 -11.91 -7.12 -16.21
N PRO A 174 -12.65 -6.84 -17.28
CA PRO A 174 -12.56 -5.54 -17.94
C PRO A 174 -13.19 -4.44 -17.08
N GLY A 175 -12.71 -3.20 -17.22
CA GLY A 175 -13.20 -2.06 -16.42
C GLY A 175 -14.71 -1.75 -16.53
N HIS A 176 -15.38 -2.23 -17.57
CA HIS A 176 -16.84 -2.10 -17.71
C HIS A 176 -17.64 -3.21 -16.99
N CYS A 177 -16.98 -4.20 -16.38
CA CYS A 177 -17.62 -5.22 -15.56
C CYS A 177 -18.32 -4.58 -14.35
N PRO A 178 -19.62 -4.80 -14.11
CA PRO A 178 -20.31 -4.38 -12.90
C PRO A 178 -19.74 -5.05 -11.64
N ILE A 179 -19.67 -4.31 -10.54
CA ILE A 179 -19.26 -4.81 -9.21
C ILE A 179 -20.09 -6.05 -8.81
N SER A 180 -21.39 -6.03 -9.11
CA SER A 180 -22.33 -7.13 -8.87
C SER A 180 -22.08 -8.42 -9.68
N LEU A 181 -21.23 -8.39 -10.71
CA LEU A 181 -20.88 -9.55 -11.53
C LEU A 181 -19.47 -10.08 -11.26
N VAL A 182 -18.75 -9.51 -10.27
CA VAL A 182 -17.45 -10.03 -9.83
C VAL A 182 -17.63 -11.35 -9.10
N ASP A 183 -17.07 -12.43 -9.65
CA ASP A 183 -17.19 -13.81 -9.15
C ASP A 183 -16.08 -14.23 -8.16
N VAL A 184 -15.45 -13.26 -7.51
CA VAL A 184 -14.39 -13.50 -6.50
C VAL A 184 -15.01 -13.78 -5.14
N SER A 185 -14.57 -14.87 -4.51
CA SER A 185 -14.88 -15.18 -3.11
C SER A 185 -13.72 -15.86 -2.39
N ARG A 186 -13.52 -15.53 -1.11
CA ARG A 186 -12.44 -16.10 -0.28
C ARG A 186 -12.81 -16.00 1.20
N GLY A 187 -12.62 -17.05 1.98
CA GLY A 187 -12.97 -17.07 3.42
C GLY A 187 -14.47 -16.87 3.74
N GLY A 188 -15.36 -17.04 2.76
CA GLY A 188 -16.78 -16.64 2.87
C GLY A 188 -17.05 -15.15 2.59
N PHE A 189 -16.02 -14.38 2.29
CA PHE A 189 -16.13 -13.00 1.85
C PHE A 189 -16.40 -12.89 0.34
N THR A 190 -17.15 -11.86 -0.06
CA THR A 190 -17.43 -11.50 -1.46
C THR A 190 -17.40 -9.98 -1.62
N LEU A 191 -17.12 -9.48 -2.83
CA LEU A 191 -17.11 -8.03 -3.10
C LEU A 191 -18.45 -7.36 -2.74
N MET A 192 -19.57 -8.07 -2.97
CA MET A 192 -20.94 -7.66 -2.64
C MET A 192 -21.22 -7.42 -1.16
N GLN A 193 -20.40 -7.92 -0.23
CA GLN A 193 -20.53 -7.59 1.20
C GLN A 193 -19.95 -6.23 1.53
N PHE A 194 -18.96 -5.78 0.75
CA PHE A 194 -18.23 -4.52 0.92
C PHE A 194 -18.80 -3.40 0.05
N PHE A 195 -19.33 -3.73 -1.12
CA PHE A 195 -19.99 -2.81 -2.04
C PHE A 195 -21.40 -3.35 -2.34
N ASN A 196 -22.39 -2.87 -1.58
CA ASN A 196 -23.79 -3.30 -1.63
C ASN A 196 -24.71 -2.13 -2.02
N TRP A 197 -26.02 -2.34 -2.07
CA TRP A 197 -27.00 -1.32 -2.48
C TRP A 197 -27.12 -0.10 -1.54
N GLU A 198 -26.46 -0.13 -0.39
CA GLU A 198 -26.44 0.94 0.63
C GLU A 198 -25.09 1.69 0.65
N THR A 199 -24.09 1.26 -0.13
CA THR A 199 -22.73 1.84 -0.15
C THR A 199 -22.51 2.73 -1.38
N ASP A 200 -21.51 3.61 -1.30
CA ASP A 200 -20.89 4.24 -2.48
C ASP A 200 -19.50 3.59 -2.73
N PRO A 201 -19.22 3.02 -3.91
CA PRO A 201 -20.13 2.77 -5.04
C PRO A 201 -21.22 1.71 -4.76
N THR A 202 -22.31 1.81 -5.52
CA THR A 202 -23.38 0.79 -5.60
C THR A 202 -22.99 -0.36 -6.55
N PRO A 203 -23.63 -1.55 -6.46
CA PRO A 203 -23.21 -2.75 -7.19
C PRO A 203 -23.43 -2.71 -8.70
N GLU A 204 -24.26 -1.79 -9.18
CA GLU A 204 -24.51 -1.52 -10.60
C GLU A 204 -23.37 -0.73 -11.26
N LYS A 205 -22.52 -0.07 -10.46
CA LYS A 205 -21.31 0.59 -10.93
C LYS A 205 -20.29 -0.44 -11.37
N ASN A 206 -19.41 -0.03 -12.28
CA ASN A 206 -18.38 -0.90 -12.83
C ASN A 206 -17.01 -0.68 -12.17
N LEU A 207 -16.06 -1.56 -12.49
CA LEU A 207 -14.71 -1.51 -11.93
C LEU A 207 -13.93 -0.24 -12.32
N LYS A 208 -14.24 0.39 -13.48
CA LYS A 208 -13.73 1.72 -13.81
C LYS A 208 -14.24 2.77 -12.82
N PHE A 209 -15.54 2.80 -12.52
CA PHE A 209 -16.10 3.75 -11.55
C PHE A 209 -15.53 3.52 -10.15
N LEU A 210 -15.29 2.27 -9.75
CA LEU A 210 -14.61 1.93 -8.49
C LEU A 210 -13.20 2.57 -8.44
N LEU A 211 -12.34 2.29 -9.42
CA LEU A 211 -10.93 2.72 -9.41
C LEU A 211 -10.67 4.16 -9.91
N THR A 212 -11.68 4.84 -10.47
CA THR A 212 -11.47 6.14 -11.14
C THR A 212 -12.58 7.17 -10.93
N ARG A 213 -13.69 6.81 -10.26
CA ARG A 213 -14.90 7.64 -10.14
C ARG A 213 -15.44 8.16 -11.50
N ASP A 214 -15.25 7.35 -12.54
CA ASP A 214 -15.55 7.64 -13.96
C ASP A 214 -14.78 8.82 -14.59
N THR A 215 -13.54 9.07 -14.16
CA THR A 215 -12.60 10.08 -14.72
C THR A 215 -12.75 10.36 -16.21
N GLU A 216 -12.72 11.64 -16.57
CA GLU A 216 -12.72 12.14 -17.95
C GLU A 216 -11.40 11.90 -18.70
N PHE A 217 -10.33 11.50 -18.00
CA PHE A 217 -8.99 11.32 -18.59
C PHE A 217 -8.99 10.33 -19.75
N GLN A 218 -8.69 10.80 -20.97
CA GLN A 218 -8.90 10.01 -22.18
C GLN A 218 -7.88 8.88 -22.42
N LYS A 219 -6.79 8.84 -21.64
CA LYS A 219 -5.71 7.85 -21.76
C LYS A 219 -5.60 6.99 -20.49
N MET A 220 -6.71 6.84 -19.77
CA MET A 220 -6.83 6.02 -18.55
C MET A 220 -6.57 4.55 -18.88
N GLU A 221 -5.66 3.91 -18.15
CA GLU A 221 -5.29 2.50 -18.32
C GLU A 221 -5.59 1.76 -17.00
N ILE A 222 -6.77 1.14 -16.93
CA ILE A 222 -7.30 0.59 -15.67
C ILE A 222 -6.43 -0.55 -15.13
N GLU A 223 -5.77 -1.28 -16.01
CA GLU A 223 -4.84 -2.37 -15.72
C GLU A 223 -3.65 -1.85 -14.90
N ARG A 224 -3.10 -0.70 -15.28
CA ARG A 224 -2.00 -0.05 -14.53
C ARG A 224 -2.47 0.47 -13.19
N ARG A 225 -3.68 1.02 -13.14
CA ARG A 225 -4.27 1.55 -11.91
C ARG A 225 -4.60 0.43 -10.91
N ALA A 226 -5.11 -0.69 -11.38
CA ALA A 226 -5.30 -1.89 -10.58
C ALA A 226 -3.96 -2.45 -10.07
N LEU A 227 -2.88 -2.44 -10.89
CA LEU A 227 -1.56 -2.86 -10.43
C LEU A 227 -1.01 -1.93 -9.34
N GLY A 228 -1.26 -0.62 -9.45
CA GLY A 228 -0.93 0.35 -8.40
C GLY A 228 -1.64 0.04 -7.08
N SER A 229 -2.96 -0.19 -7.10
CA SER A 229 -3.73 -0.54 -5.89
C SER A 229 -3.29 -1.87 -5.27
N LEU A 230 -2.87 -2.84 -6.11
CA LEU A 230 -2.25 -4.08 -5.66
C LEU A 230 -0.85 -3.87 -5.06
N PHE A 231 -0.06 -2.92 -5.57
CA PHE A 231 1.22 -2.56 -4.97
C PHE A 231 1.04 -1.88 -3.62
N HIS A 232 0.03 -1.02 -3.47
CA HIS A 232 -0.28 -0.35 -2.21
C HIS A 232 -0.50 -1.35 -1.08
N ILE A 233 -1.47 -2.25 -1.24
CA ILE A 233 -1.80 -3.26 -0.22
C ILE A 233 -0.62 -4.19 0.09
N ILE A 234 0.25 -4.47 -0.89
CA ILE A 234 1.51 -5.21 -0.67
C ILE A 234 2.50 -4.36 0.13
N GLN A 235 2.68 -3.08 -0.18
CA GLN A 235 3.61 -2.17 0.51
C GLN A 235 3.20 -1.96 1.97
N ASP A 236 1.93 -1.66 2.25
CA ASP A 236 1.39 -1.58 3.61
C ASP A 236 1.56 -2.90 4.36
N SER A 237 1.44 -4.04 3.66
CA SER A 237 1.70 -5.33 4.28
C SER A 237 3.13 -5.52 4.78
N TYR A 238 4.09 -4.65 4.43
CA TYR A 238 5.44 -4.64 4.97
C TYR A 238 5.74 -3.40 5.83
N ALA A 239 4.81 -2.44 5.92
CA ALA A 239 4.91 -1.30 6.83
C ALA A 239 4.67 -1.75 8.28
N LYS A 240 5.48 -1.25 9.21
CA LYS A 240 5.45 -1.69 10.62
C LYS A 240 4.25 -1.11 11.38
N GLY A 241 3.73 0.07 11.02
CA GLY A 241 2.46 0.57 11.56
C GLY A 241 1.25 -0.29 11.18
N HIS A 242 1.36 -1.07 10.09
CA HIS A 242 0.26 -1.78 9.45
C HIS A 242 0.28 -3.28 9.76
N THR A 243 1.44 -3.93 9.74
CA THR A 243 1.58 -5.34 10.10
C THR A 243 2.85 -5.67 10.89
N LYS A 244 2.78 -6.76 11.65
CA LYS A 244 3.92 -7.43 12.26
C LYS A 244 4.29 -8.66 11.44
N ARG A 245 5.55 -8.79 11.03
CA ARG A 245 6.08 -9.96 10.31
C ARG A 245 7.17 -10.69 11.08
N VAL A 246 7.55 -11.87 10.60
CA VAL A 246 8.77 -12.57 11.02
C VAL A 246 9.98 -11.83 10.42
N GLU A 247 10.83 -11.27 11.26
CA GLU A 247 12.09 -10.64 10.83
C GLU A 247 13.21 -11.69 10.66
N ASP A 248 13.98 -11.59 9.57
CA ASP A 248 15.24 -12.29 9.38
C ASP A 248 16.33 -11.33 8.88
N TYR A 249 17.53 -11.47 9.44
CA TYR A 249 18.72 -10.66 9.16
C TYR A 249 19.84 -11.48 8.47
N SER A 250 19.57 -12.75 8.12
CA SER A 250 20.55 -13.69 7.56
C SER A 250 21.17 -13.24 6.23
N SER A 251 20.47 -12.40 5.46
CA SER A 251 20.90 -11.82 4.18
C SER A 251 21.80 -10.59 4.31
N GLY A 252 22.15 -10.17 5.53
CA GLY A 252 22.94 -8.96 5.80
C GLY A 252 22.15 -7.65 5.83
N HIS A 253 20.83 -7.72 5.60
CA HIS A 253 19.87 -6.63 5.83
C HIS A 253 18.57 -7.23 6.40
N LEU A 254 17.65 -6.39 6.87
CA LEU A 254 16.34 -6.86 7.32
C LEU A 254 15.52 -7.37 6.14
N THR A 255 15.04 -8.59 6.25
CA THR A 255 14.02 -9.19 5.38
C THR A 255 12.80 -9.59 6.20
N LEU A 256 11.61 -9.37 5.65
CA LEU A 256 10.35 -9.67 6.32
C LEU A 256 9.65 -10.87 5.68
N GLY A 257 9.44 -11.90 6.49
CA GLY A 257 8.77 -13.14 6.12
C GLY A 257 7.26 -13.12 6.39
N ALA A 258 6.73 -14.22 6.92
CA ALA A 258 5.29 -14.40 7.15
C ALA A 258 4.68 -13.40 8.15
N ILE A 259 3.40 -13.09 7.99
CA ILE A 259 2.63 -12.17 8.84
C ILE A 259 2.28 -12.84 10.17
N ARG A 260 2.60 -12.16 11.26
CA ARG A 260 2.21 -12.51 12.63
C ARG A 260 0.97 -11.77 13.10
N THR A 261 0.79 -10.53 12.67
CA THR A 261 -0.34 -9.68 13.08
C THR A 261 -0.67 -8.71 11.96
N PHE A 262 -1.95 -8.53 11.65
CA PHE A 262 -2.43 -7.35 10.93
C PHE A 262 -2.93 -6.37 11.99
N HIS A 263 -2.36 -5.18 12.11
CA HIS A 263 -2.79 -4.24 13.14
C HIS A 263 -4.16 -3.63 12.81
N CYS A 264 -4.79 -2.96 13.76
CA CYS A 264 -6.07 -2.25 13.63
C CYS A 264 -5.79 -0.76 13.86
N TYR A 265 -6.13 0.10 12.89
CA TYR A 265 -5.88 1.54 13.01
C TYR A 265 -6.62 2.13 14.23
N THR A 266 -7.85 1.66 14.47
CA THR A 266 -8.65 2.16 15.60
C THR A 266 -7.98 1.85 16.93
N GLY A 267 -7.48 2.91 17.58
CA GLY A 267 -6.83 2.85 18.88
C GLY A 267 -5.31 2.74 18.83
N GLN A 268 -4.67 2.79 17.64
CA GLN A 268 -3.22 2.96 17.56
C GLN A 268 -2.79 4.35 18.07
N ASP A 269 -1.53 4.45 18.46
CA ASP A 269 -0.87 5.73 18.68
C ASP A 269 -0.62 6.39 17.31
N GLU A 270 -1.13 7.60 17.10
CA GLU A 270 -1.06 8.30 15.80
C GLU A 270 0.36 8.80 15.47
N GLU A 271 1.19 9.05 16.49
CA GLU A 271 2.59 9.50 16.31
C GLU A 271 3.47 8.30 15.98
N GLU A 272 3.31 7.16 16.66
CA GLU A 272 4.01 5.91 16.28
C GLU A 272 3.48 5.32 14.96
N HIS A 273 2.17 5.37 14.69
CA HIS A 273 1.62 4.98 13.38
C HIS A 273 2.25 5.85 12.29
N SER A 274 2.15 7.19 12.39
CA SER A 274 2.84 8.06 11.44
C SER A 274 4.36 7.80 11.46
N HIS A 275 5.00 7.39 12.55
CA HIS A 275 6.43 7.16 12.57
C HIS A 275 6.90 5.90 11.79
N HIS A 276 6.20 4.77 11.79
CA HIS A 276 6.80 3.48 11.30
C HIS A 276 6.87 3.29 9.78
N ASP A 277 6.80 4.40 9.07
CA ASP A 277 5.87 4.47 7.98
C ASP A 277 6.34 5.46 6.87
N SER A 278 7.52 6.10 6.94
CA SER A 278 8.13 6.66 5.71
C SER A 278 9.65 6.67 5.69
N PHE A 279 10.20 7.31 4.67
CA PHE A 279 11.57 7.69 4.64
C PHE A 279 11.75 8.95 3.81
N LYS A 280 12.90 9.58 4.01
CA LYS A 280 13.42 10.65 3.17
C LYS A 280 13.72 10.06 1.79
N VAL A 281 12.78 10.18 0.86
CA VAL A 281 12.91 9.65 -0.51
C VAL A 281 14.12 10.23 -1.24
N GLU A 282 14.64 11.38 -0.81
CA GLU A 282 15.89 11.96 -1.28
C GLU A 282 17.15 11.14 -0.94
N ASN A 283 17.07 10.18 -0.02
CA ASN A 283 18.17 9.31 0.39
C ASN A 283 18.22 7.97 -0.37
N VAL A 284 17.18 7.62 -1.12
CA VAL A 284 17.11 6.38 -1.90
C VAL A 284 17.33 6.64 -3.38
N LEU A 285 17.73 5.60 -4.12
CA LEU A 285 17.88 5.62 -5.56
C LEU A 285 17.12 4.43 -6.15
N ILE A 286 16.09 4.68 -6.97
CA ILE A 286 15.20 3.63 -7.50
C ILE A 286 15.89 2.58 -8.40
N SER A 287 17.15 2.81 -8.78
CA SER A 287 18.00 1.85 -9.51
C SER A 287 18.97 1.05 -8.63
N ASP A 288 19.09 1.41 -7.35
CA ASP A 288 19.90 0.73 -6.34
C ASP A 288 18.98 0.29 -5.20
N LEU A 289 18.55 -0.98 -5.25
CA LEU A 289 17.66 -1.53 -4.24
C LEU A 289 18.32 -1.63 -2.86
N ASP A 290 19.65 -1.60 -2.77
CA ASP A 290 20.34 -1.65 -1.46
C ASP A 290 20.23 -0.32 -0.72
N SER A 291 19.94 0.79 -1.42
CA SER A 291 19.62 2.08 -0.80
C SER A 291 18.35 2.05 0.06
N PHE A 292 17.47 1.05 -0.13
CA PHE A 292 16.26 0.85 0.67
C PHE A 292 16.48 0.00 1.93
N ASN A 293 17.62 -0.70 2.05
CA ASN A 293 17.93 -1.59 3.18
C ASN A 293 17.92 -0.91 4.58
N PRO A 294 18.19 0.40 4.75
CA PRO A 294 18.05 1.09 6.05
C PRO A 294 16.60 1.27 6.53
N TYR A 295 15.60 1.02 5.68
CA TYR A 295 14.20 1.32 5.95
C TYR A 295 13.42 0.02 6.18
N HIS A 296 12.69 -0.04 7.30
CA HIS A 296 11.96 -1.26 7.71
C HIS A 296 10.95 -1.66 6.63
N GLY A 297 10.97 -2.94 6.24
CA GLY A 297 10.09 -3.52 5.23
C GLY A 297 10.27 -3.05 3.78
N ALA A 298 10.81 -1.85 3.52
CA ALA A 298 10.86 -1.22 2.21
C ALA A 298 11.49 -2.11 1.12
N ARG A 299 12.60 -2.80 1.45
CA ARG A 299 13.24 -3.73 0.51
C ARG A 299 12.36 -4.94 0.19
N SER A 300 11.78 -5.58 1.21
CA SER A 300 10.87 -6.71 1.04
C SER A 300 9.58 -6.34 0.31
N ALA A 301 9.07 -5.11 0.51
CA ALA A 301 7.93 -4.56 -0.22
C ALA A 301 8.23 -4.45 -1.73
N ILE A 302 9.39 -3.92 -2.10
CA ILE A 302 9.83 -3.84 -3.50
C ILE A 302 9.98 -5.23 -4.09
N GLU A 303 10.64 -6.17 -3.39
CA GLU A 303 10.83 -7.54 -3.87
C GLU A 303 9.50 -8.30 -4.05
N ALA A 304 8.53 -8.11 -3.16
CA ALA A 304 7.18 -8.62 -3.32
C ALA A 304 6.48 -8.02 -4.55
N CYS A 305 6.58 -6.71 -4.78
CA CYS A 305 6.03 -6.06 -5.97
C CYS A 305 6.73 -6.53 -7.27
N ILE A 306 8.05 -6.80 -7.25
CA ILE A 306 8.79 -7.38 -8.39
C ILE A 306 8.24 -8.77 -8.74
N ARG A 307 7.96 -9.63 -7.76
CA ARG A 307 7.33 -10.94 -8.02
C ARG A 307 5.98 -10.80 -8.74
N VAL A 308 5.20 -9.76 -8.42
CA VAL A 308 3.94 -9.47 -9.12
C VAL A 308 4.17 -8.90 -10.53
N MET A 309 5.19 -8.06 -10.72
CA MET A 309 5.62 -7.60 -12.06
C MET A 309 6.00 -8.75 -12.97
N GLU A 310 6.74 -9.74 -12.45
CA GLU A 310 7.15 -10.92 -13.21
C GLU A 310 5.93 -11.72 -13.69
N LEU A 311 4.92 -11.92 -12.83
CA LEU A 311 3.68 -12.59 -13.22
C LEU A 311 2.94 -11.82 -14.33
N TRP A 312 2.73 -10.51 -14.14
CA TRP A 312 2.02 -9.66 -15.11
C TRP A 312 2.73 -9.64 -16.47
N ARG A 313 4.06 -9.42 -16.48
CA ARG A 313 4.85 -9.37 -17.73
C ARG A 313 4.94 -10.70 -18.47
N ASN A 314 4.79 -11.82 -17.76
CA ASN A 314 4.71 -13.16 -18.36
C ASN A 314 3.28 -13.58 -18.72
N GLY A 315 2.27 -12.72 -18.52
CA GLY A 315 0.87 -13.02 -18.81
C GLY A 315 0.29 -14.15 -17.96
N VAL A 316 0.77 -14.30 -16.71
CA VAL A 316 0.29 -15.34 -15.80
C VAL A 316 -1.08 -14.93 -15.26
N HIS A 317 -2.11 -15.73 -15.53
CA HIS A 317 -3.46 -15.54 -15.00
C HIS A 317 -3.55 -15.88 -13.50
N TRP A 318 -4.67 -15.51 -12.87
CA TRP A 318 -4.89 -15.81 -11.45
C TRP A 318 -4.85 -17.33 -11.15
N TYR A 319 -5.56 -18.09 -11.98
CA TYR A 319 -5.40 -19.53 -12.18
C TYR A 319 -4.96 -19.78 -13.64
N ASP A 320 -4.23 -20.86 -13.92
CA ASP A 320 -3.95 -21.26 -15.31
C ASP A 320 -5.20 -21.79 -16.02
N TYR A 321 -5.11 -22.00 -17.34
CA TYR A 321 -6.24 -22.49 -18.16
C TYR A 321 -6.75 -23.90 -17.77
N ASP A 322 -5.96 -24.67 -17.00
CA ASP A 322 -6.36 -25.98 -16.46
C ASP A 322 -6.93 -25.85 -15.02
N GLY A 323 -7.03 -24.63 -14.48
CA GLY A 323 -7.48 -24.35 -13.10
C GLY A 323 -6.40 -24.56 -12.03
N LYS A 324 -5.11 -24.67 -12.39
CA LYS A 324 -4.01 -24.78 -11.42
C LYS A 324 -3.64 -23.39 -10.87
N PRO A 325 -3.04 -23.29 -9.67
CA PRO A 325 -2.58 -22.03 -9.11
C PRO A 325 -1.61 -21.28 -10.04
N GLY A 326 -2.01 -20.08 -10.48
CA GLY A 326 -1.16 -19.11 -11.17
C GLY A 326 -0.65 -18.06 -10.20
N ALA A 327 -0.98 -16.79 -10.45
CA ALA A 327 -0.60 -15.67 -9.58
C ALA A 327 -1.07 -15.82 -8.12
N VAL A 328 -2.17 -16.53 -7.88
CA VAL A 328 -2.71 -16.81 -6.53
C VAL A 328 -1.65 -17.39 -5.57
N HIS A 329 -0.76 -18.27 -6.05
CA HIS A 329 0.25 -18.91 -5.20
C HIS A 329 1.29 -17.91 -4.69
N VAL A 330 1.67 -16.94 -5.52
CA VAL A 330 2.64 -15.90 -5.16
C VAL A 330 2.05 -14.94 -4.15
N LEU A 331 0.77 -14.56 -4.30
CA LEU A 331 0.13 -13.66 -3.34
C LEU A 331 -0.18 -14.36 -2.02
N GLU A 332 -0.58 -15.64 -2.04
CA GLU A 332 -0.72 -16.44 -0.81
C GLU A 332 0.60 -16.60 -0.04
N ASP A 333 1.75 -16.58 -0.73
CA ASP A 333 3.06 -16.56 -0.09
C ASP A 333 3.44 -15.16 0.46
N ILE A 334 3.15 -14.08 -0.28
CA ILE A 334 3.35 -12.69 0.20
C ILE A 334 2.51 -12.41 1.46
N PHE A 335 1.27 -12.91 1.51
CA PHE A 335 0.33 -12.75 2.63
C PHE A 335 0.25 -13.99 3.53
N LYS A 336 1.30 -14.83 3.52
CA LYS A 336 1.38 -16.04 4.33
C LYS A 336 1.37 -15.71 5.82
N LEU A 337 0.59 -16.46 6.60
CA LEU A 337 0.57 -16.33 8.06
C LEU A 337 1.68 -17.17 8.70
N ALA A 338 2.25 -16.65 9.77
CA ALA A 338 3.19 -17.38 10.62
C ALA A 338 2.45 -18.44 11.47
N PRO A 339 3.15 -19.50 11.94
CA PRO A 339 2.54 -20.48 12.85
C PRO A 339 2.11 -19.89 14.20
N ASP A 340 2.70 -18.76 14.60
CA ASP A 340 2.45 -18.00 15.82
C ASP A 340 1.60 -16.73 15.58
N VAL A 341 0.77 -16.73 14.54
CA VAL A 341 -0.11 -15.60 14.17
C VAL A 341 -1.14 -15.29 15.27
N THR A 342 -1.37 -14.00 15.52
CA THR A 342 -2.34 -13.46 16.47
C THR A 342 -3.55 -12.85 15.76
N SER A 343 -4.66 -12.65 16.47
CA SER A 343 -5.69 -11.69 16.04
C SER A 343 -5.12 -10.27 15.96
N GLY A 344 -5.80 -9.39 15.24
CA GLY A 344 -5.40 -7.99 15.10
C GLY A 344 -5.41 -7.23 16.42
N ASP A 345 -4.43 -6.35 16.58
CA ASP A 345 -4.23 -5.50 17.75
C ASP A 345 -3.88 -4.06 17.32
N ASN A 346 -3.78 -3.15 18.28
CA ASN A 346 -3.42 -1.75 18.07
C ASN A 346 -1.99 -1.41 18.57
N SER A 347 -1.08 -2.40 18.62
CA SER A 347 0.27 -2.24 19.18
C SER A 347 1.38 -2.42 18.13
N ILE A 348 2.11 -1.33 17.87
CA ILE A 348 3.19 -1.21 16.87
C ILE A 348 4.57 -1.56 17.49
#